data_AF-A0A7W5DVW5-F1
#
_entry.id   AF-A0A7W5DVW5-F1
#
_cell.length_a   1.000
_cell.length_b   1.000
_cell.length_c   1.000
_cell.angle_alpha   90.00
_cell.angle_beta   90.00
_cell.angle_gamma   90.00
#
_symmetry.space_group_name_H-M   'P 1'
#
loop_
_entity.id
_entity.type
_entity.pdbx_description
1 polymer ?
#
loop_
_entity_poly.entity_id
_entity_poly.type
_entity_poly.pdbx_seq_one_letter_code
_entity_poly.pdbx_strand_id
1 'polypeptide(L)'
;MKSEISTWSPDSICLKLDAADSRPLAKAMYERTCRTDFSQPGFCVVDAGSEIDSISFRRLMLELKREMAAIHEVQTGKTLVHLSAARFDQQETTRPHLDGGPDECFLMLGYEPSAVDSDLQITDYTKCAFDLGLTPKELLVKHNPMFQSSFEILEPYSTRVPCFSKTNYQIICINNSSAGYSSLEPAWQGTLHTATILTPDEDERRVINSTMIASVPKGTPDTIDASVLNEFASTSAVRRRGYDKPHLDDDD
;
A
#
# COMPACT_ATOMS: atom_id res chain seq x y z
N MET A 1 -30.00 -3.61 -4.77
CA MET A 1 -29.69 -2.39 -5.54
C MET A 1 -28.31 -2.62 -6.11
N LYS A 2 -28.11 -2.74 -7.43
CA LYS A 2 -26.76 -2.89 -7.99
C LYS A 2 -26.06 -1.55 -7.72
N SER A 3 -25.06 -1.55 -6.83
CA SER A 3 -24.19 -0.40 -6.63
C SER A 3 -23.61 -0.03 -7.99
N GLU A 4 -23.64 1.25 -8.34
CA GLU A 4 -22.75 1.74 -9.39
C GLU A 4 -21.33 1.39 -8.95
N ILE A 5 -20.64 0.63 -9.79
CA ILE A 5 -19.26 0.27 -9.58
C ILE A 5 -18.46 1.53 -9.93
N SER A 6 -17.95 2.21 -8.92
CA SER A 6 -17.22 3.47 -9.09
C SER A 6 -15.85 3.19 -9.70
N THR A 7 -15.66 3.60 -10.96
CA THR A 7 -14.32 3.74 -11.53
C THR A 7 -13.70 5.02 -10.98
N TRP A 8 -12.62 4.90 -10.21
CA TRP A 8 -11.92 6.05 -9.64
C TRP A 8 -11.25 6.88 -10.74
N SER A 9 -11.46 8.20 -10.71
CA SER A 9 -10.76 9.12 -11.61
C SER A 9 -9.27 9.22 -11.25
N PRO A 10 -8.36 9.52 -12.19
CA PRO A 10 -6.96 9.73 -11.88
C PRO A 10 -6.72 10.74 -10.75
N ASP A 11 -7.45 11.86 -10.70
CA ASP A 11 -7.30 12.89 -9.65
C ASP A 11 -7.69 12.40 -8.24
N SER A 12 -8.53 11.36 -8.17
CA SER A 12 -8.88 10.74 -6.88
C SER A 12 -7.78 9.82 -6.35
N ILE A 13 -6.84 9.38 -7.19
CA ILE A 13 -5.77 8.41 -6.85
C ILE A 13 -4.39 9.07 -6.85
N CYS A 14 -4.12 9.91 -7.85
CA CYS A 14 -2.80 10.39 -8.21
C CYS A 14 -2.53 11.75 -7.56
N LEU A 15 -1.54 11.76 -6.69
CA LEU A 15 -1.04 12.90 -5.94
C LEU A 15 0.34 13.27 -6.45
N LYS A 16 0.70 14.55 -6.35
CA LYS A 16 2.05 15.04 -6.63
C LYS A 16 2.67 15.55 -5.35
N LEU A 17 3.95 15.30 -5.19
CA LEU A 17 4.75 15.96 -4.16
C LEU A 17 4.86 17.45 -4.50
N ASP A 18 4.42 18.30 -3.58
CA ASP A 18 4.71 19.74 -3.62
C ASP A 18 5.86 20.02 -2.65
N ALA A 19 6.83 20.83 -3.08
CA ALA A 19 8.15 20.94 -2.45
C ALA A 19 8.14 21.69 -1.10
N ALA A 20 7.01 22.25 -0.66
CA ALA A 20 6.97 23.21 0.43
C ALA A 20 6.51 22.67 1.80
N ASP A 21 5.62 21.66 1.85
CA ASP A 21 5.10 21.09 3.12
C ASP A 21 4.53 19.68 2.88
N SER A 22 4.96 18.70 3.70
CA SER A 22 4.50 17.32 3.63
C SER A 22 3.09 17.11 4.24
N ARG A 23 2.60 18.05 5.06
CA ARG A 23 1.33 17.90 5.79
C ARG A 23 0.08 17.88 4.90
N PRO A 24 -0.09 18.78 3.91
CA PRO A 24 -1.22 18.69 2.98
C PRO A 24 -1.24 17.37 2.21
N LEU A 25 -0.07 16.89 1.80
CA LEU A 25 0.09 15.62 1.12
C LEU A 25 -0.26 14.45 2.04
N ALA A 26 0.27 14.41 3.27
CA ALA A 26 -0.05 13.39 4.27
C ALA A 26 -1.55 13.34 4.58
N LYS A 27 -2.21 14.49 4.66
CA LYS A 27 -3.67 14.57 4.82
C LYS A 27 -4.40 13.96 3.63
N ALA A 28 -4.01 14.32 2.41
CA ALA A 28 -4.59 13.78 1.19
C ALA A 28 -4.40 12.25 1.07
N MET A 29 -3.22 11.74 1.47
CA MET A 29 -2.91 10.30 1.53
C MET A 29 -3.76 9.59 2.58
N TYR A 30 -3.85 10.16 3.77
CA TYR A 30 -4.64 9.62 4.87
C TYR A 30 -6.12 9.52 4.51
N GLU A 31 -6.73 10.58 3.98
CA GLU A 31 -8.15 10.58 3.60
C GLU A 31 -8.48 9.52 2.53
N ARG A 32 -7.58 9.32 1.56
CA ARG A 32 -7.77 8.33 0.49
C ARG A 32 -7.51 6.89 0.94
N THR A 33 -6.50 6.69 1.77
CA THR A 33 -6.05 5.36 2.20
C THR A 33 -6.88 4.87 3.40
N CYS A 34 -6.92 5.64 4.48
CA CYS A 34 -7.49 5.26 5.78
C CYS A 34 -9.02 5.44 5.82
N ARG A 35 -9.71 5.11 4.71
CA ARG A 35 -11.17 5.24 4.58
C ARG A 35 -11.89 4.24 5.48
N THR A 36 -13.03 4.65 6.03
CA THR A 36 -13.93 3.81 6.84
C THR A 36 -15.26 3.51 6.13
N ASP A 37 -15.45 4.10 4.95
CA ASP A 37 -16.58 3.86 4.05
C ASP A 37 -16.07 3.71 2.60
N PHE A 38 -16.99 3.71 1.63
CA PHE A 38 -16.69 3.52 0.21
C PHE A 38 -16.68 4.82 -0.61
N SER A 39 -16.56 5.98 0.05
CA SER A 39 -16.51 7.29 -0.62
C SER A 39 -15.12 7.67 -1.15
N GLN A 40 -14.10 6.93 -0.72
CA GLN A 40 -12.70 7.11 -1.10
C GLN A 40 -12.11 5.81 -1.68
N PRO A 41 -10.99 5.86 -2.41
CA PRO A 41 -10.45 4.66 -3.09
C PRO A 41 -9.93 3.57 -2.16
N GLY A 42 -9.45 3.90 -0.97
CA GLY A 42 -8.72 2.99 -0.10
C GLY A 42 -7.24 2.86 -0.48
N PHE A 43 -6.78 3.68 -1.43
CA PHE A 43 -5.40 3.75 -1.84
C PHE A 43 -5.09 5.10 -2.50
N CYS A 44 -3.82 5.44 -2.63
CA CYS A 44 -3.36 6.55 -3.46
C CYS A 44 -1.92 6.34 -3.93
N VAL A 45 -1.52 7.10 -4.95
CA VAL A 45 -0.15 7.13 -5.49
C VAL A 45 0.37 8.54 -5.40
N VAL A 46 1.57 8.71 -4.85
CA VAL A 46 2.31 9.96 -4.83
C VAL A 46 3.46 9.86 -5.81
N ASP A 47 3.52 10.76 -6.78
CA ASP A 47 4.69 10.98 -7.62
C ASP A 47 5.66 11.93 -6.91
N ALA A 48 6.84 11.42 -6.54
CA ALA A 48 7.92 12.18 -5.90
C ALA A 48 8.98 12.68 -6.91
N GLY A 49 8.79 12.42 -8.20
CA GLY A 49 9.70 12.83 -9.28
C GLY A 49 10.96 11.97 -9.40
N SER A 50 11.86 12.36 -10.30
CA SER A 50 13.12 11.65 -10.61
C SER A 50 14.34 12.18 -9.86
N GLU A 51 14.26 13.39 -9.31
CA GLU A 51 15.41 14.13 -8.79
C GLU A 51 15.73 13.82 -7.32
N ILE A 52 14.82 13.14 -6.61
CA ILE A 52 15.05 12.72 -5.23
C ILE A 52 15.97 11.49 -5.21
N ASP A 53 16.90 11.42 -4.26
CA ASP A 53 17.71 10.22 -4.08
C ASP A 53 17.00 9.17 -3.19
N SER A 54 17.48 7.93 -3.26
CA SER A 54 16.94 6.77 -2.54
C SER A 54 16.83 6.96 -1.01
N ILE A 55 17.80 7.64 -0.38
CA ILE A 55 17.81 7.89 1.07
C ILE A 55 16.78 8.97 1.40
N SER A 56 16.80 10.09 0.67
CA SER A 56 15.83 11.18 0.81
C SER A 56 14.40 10.69 0.61
N PHE A 57 14.19 9.77 -0.35
CA PHE A 57 12.89 9.17 -0.62
C PHE A 57 12.38 8.32 0.55
N ARG A 58 13.20 7.46 1.14
CA ARG A 58 12.80 6.69 2.33
C ARG A 58 12.55 7.59 3.54
N ARG A 59 13.33 8.66 3.72
CA ARG A 59 13.08 9.66 4.76
C ARG A 59 11.73 10.37 4.58
N LEU A 60 11.37 10.71 3.34
CA LEU A 60 10.06 11.25 3.01
C LEU A 60 8.93 10.28 3.40
N MET A 61 9.08 8.97 3.14
CA MET A 61 8.09 7.97 3.58
C MET A 61 7.89 7.99 5.11
N LEU A 62 8.98 8.03 5.88
CA LEU A 62 8.92 8.08 7.34
C LEU A 62 8.29 9.39 7.85
N GLU A 63 8.59 10.50 7.18
CA GLU A 63 7.98 11.80 7.48
C GLU A 63 6.47 11.77 7.24
N LEU A 64 6.03 11.29 6.07
CA LEU A 64 4.62 11.17 5.72
C LEU A 64 3.87 10.26 6.70
N LYS A 65 4.47 9.12 7.11
CA LYS A 65 3.89 8.27 8.16
C LYS A 65 3.68 9.03 9.46
N ARG A 66 4.66 9.82 9.90
CA ARG A 66 4.56 10.62 11.14
C ARG A 66 3.42 11.64 11.05
N GLU A 67 3.32 12.35 9.93
CA GLU A 67 2.23 13.32 9.74
C GLU A 67 0.86 12.64 9.67
N MET A 68 0.76 11.49 8.98
CA MET A 68 -0.46 10.66 8.98
C MET A 68 -0.82 10.18 10.40
N ALA A 69 0.17 9.84 11.24
CA ALA A 69 -0.05 9.42 12.62
C ALA A 69 -0.65 10.57 13.46
N ALA A 70 -0.12 11.79 13.31
CA ALA A 70 -0.67 12.96 13.98
C ALA A 70 -2.12 13.25 13.57
N ILE A 71 -2.44 13.09 12.28
CA ILE A 71 -3.82 13.22 11.77
C ILE A 71 -4.72 12.14 12.37
N HIS A 72 -4.26 10.88 12.38
CA HIS A 72 -5.00 9.76 12.95
C HIS A 72 -5.32 9.99 14.43
N GLU A 73 -4.33 10.43 15.23
CA GLU A 73 -4.51 10.72 16.65
C GLU A 73 -5.57 11.77 16.92
N VAL A 74 -5.60 12.84 16.13
CA VAL A 74 -6.62 13.89 16.26
C VAL A 74 -8.01 13.36 15.92
N GLN A 75 -8.13 12.48 14.92
CA GLN A 75 -9.42 12.01 14.45
C GLN A 75 -10.01 10.85 15.26
N THR A 76 -9.16 9.98 15.81
CA THR A 76 -9.62 8.70 16.40
C THR A 76 -9.19 8.50 17.84
N GLY A 77 -8.23 9.29 18.33
CA GLY A 77 -7.57 9.04 19.62
C GLY A 77 -6.63 7.81 19.62
N LYS A 78 -6.45 7.14 18.48
CA LYS A 78 -5.47 6.06 18.24
C LYS A 78 -4.26 6.62 17.49
N THR A 79 -3.11 5.93 17.54
CA THR A 79 -1.91 6.32 16.78
C THR A 79 -1.59 5.30 15.67
N LEU A 80 -0.61 5.63 14.84
CA LEU A 80 -0.11 4.76 13.77
C LEU A 80 1.30 4.28 14.06
N VAL A 81 1.48 2.97 14.10
CA VAL A 81 2.77 2.33 14.40
C VAL A 81 3.32 1.53 13.22
N HIS A 82 4.63 1.54 13.04
CA HIS A 82 5.32 0.63 12.13
C HIS A 82 5.32 -0.78 12.71
N LEU A 83 4.87 -1.74 11.90
CA LEU A 83 4.98 -3.17 12.16
C LEU A 83 6.19 -3.79 11.46
N SER A 84 6.58 -3.22 10.32
CA SER A 84 7.72 -3.67 9.54
C SER A 84 8.26 -2.53 8.66
N ALA A 85 9.53 -2.64 8.31
CA ALA A 85 10.20 -1.79 7.33
C ALA A 85 11.25 -2.65 6.61
N ALA A 86 11.20 -2.68 5.29
CA ALA A 86 12.09 -3.50 4.47
C ALA A 86 12.38 -2.83 3.13
N ARG A 87 13.55 -3.12 2.56
CA ARG A 87 13.95 -2.71 1.22
C ARG A 87 14.40 -3.93 0.46
N PHE A 88 13.75 -4.22 -0.66
CA PHE A 88 14.00 -5.46 -1.41
C PHE A 88 13.77 -5.29 -2.90
N ASP A 89 14.38 -6.19 -3.68
CA ASP A 89 14.11 -6.37 -5.10
C ASP A 89 12.97 -7.37 -5.30
N GLN A 90 12.01 -7.04 -6.15
CA GLN A 90 10.90 -7.94 -6.49
C GLN A 90 10.44 -7.74 -7.94
N GLN A 91 10.60 -8.81 -8.72
CA GLN A 91 10.20 -8.91 -10.12
C GLN A 91 9.26 -10.10 -10.40
N GLU A 92 8.61 -10.62 -9.36
CA GLU A 92 7.56 -11.62 -9.52
C GLU A 92 6.19 -10.97 -9.70
N THR A 93 5.42 -11.48 -10.67
CA THR A 93 4.01 -11.11 -10.82
C THR A 93 3.21 -11.73 -9.68
N THR A 94 2.42 -10.90 -8.99
CA THR A 94 1.54 -11.34 -7.92
C THR A 94 0.11 -11.52 -8.42
N ARG A 95 -0.66 -12.36 -7.71
CA ARG A 95 -2.13 -12.38 -7.82
C ARG A 95 -2.72 -11.33 -6.87
N PRO A 96 -4.01 -10.95 -6.98
CA PRO A 96 -4.63 -10.09 -5.98
C PRO A 96 -4.50 -10.73 -4.59
N HIS A 97 -3.86 -10.01 -3.68
CA HIS A 97 -3.59 -10.49 -2.33
C HIS A 97 -3.68 -9.38 -1.30
N LEU A 98 -3.83 -9.85 -0.06
CA LEU A 98 -3.75 -9.06 1.16
C LEU A 98 -2.47 -9.48 1.87
N ASP A 99 -1.67 -8.52 2.33
CA ASP A 99 -0.49 -8.84 3.14
C ASP A 99 -0.94 -9.20 4.55
N GLY A 100 -0.23 -10.13 5.20
CA GLY A 100 -0.54 -10.53 6.57
C GLY A 100 -0.30 -9.39 7.56
N GLY A 101 -1.33 -8.97 8.28
CA GLY A 101 -1.28 -7.90 9.29
C GLY A 101 -2.50 -7.91 10.21
N PRO A 102 -2.60 -6.98 11.18
CA PRO A 102 -3.79 -6.83 12.00
C PRO A 102 -4.96 -6.27 11.19
N ASP A 103 -6.16 -6.34 11.77
CA ASP A 103 -7.40 -5.97 11.08
C ASP A 103 -7.40 -4.54 10.52
N GLU A 104 -6.80 -3.56 11.20
CA GLU A 104 -6.68 -2.18 10.72
C GLU A 104 -5.21 -1.81 10.45
N CYS A 105 -4.74 -2.11 9.25
CA CYS A 105 -3.41 -1.72 8.78
C CYS A 105 -3.42 -1.23 7.33
N PHE A 106 -2.35 -0.56 6.93
CA PHE A 106 -2.08 -0.20 5.54
C PHE A 106 -0.61 -0.44 5.20
N LEU A 107 -0.33 -0.60 3.91
CA LEU A 107 1.00 -0.66 3.34
C LEU A 107 1.37 0.72 2.80
N MET A 108 2.59 1.16 3.04
CA MET A 108 3.22 2.27 2.32
C MET A 108 4.42 1.72 1.57
N LEU A 109 4.26 1.60 0.25
CA LEU A 109 5.22 1.01 -0.68
C LEU A 109 5.90 2.13 -1.49
N GLY A 110 7.21 2.28 -1.37
CA GLY A 110 8.03 3.21 -2.12
C GLY A 110 8.77 2.50 -3.26
N TYR A 111 8.36 2.76 -4.49
CA TYR A 111 9.00 2.26 -5.71
C TYR A 111 10.11 3.23 -6.12
N GLU A 112 11.33 2.71 -6.30
CA GLU A 112 12.44 3.45 -6.90
C GLU A 112 12.39 3.30 -8.44
N PRO A 113 12.94 4.26 -9.22
CA PRO A 113 13.03 4.14 -10.66
C PRO A 113 13.70 2.83 -11.10
N SER A 114 13.17 2.21 -12.16
CA SER A 114 13.63 0.92 -12.66
C SER A 114 13.42 0.81 -14.17
N ALA A 115 14.29 0.05 -14.85
CA ALA A 115 14.09 -0.33 -16.25
C ALA A 115 12.95 -1.36 -16.41
N VAL A 116 12.65 -2.12 -15.35
CA VAL A 116 11.68 -3.23 -15.34
C VAL A 116 10.26 -2.71 -15.43
N ASP A 117 9.59 -3.01 -16.54
CA ASP A 117 8.20 -2.62 -16.78
C ASP A 117 7.23 -3.38 -15.87
N SER A 118 6.38 -2.64 -15.16
CA SER A 118 5.35 -3.22 -14.32
C SER A 118 4.07 -2.40 -14.26
N ASP A 119 2.95 -3.11 -14.10
CA ASP A 119 1.63 -2.56 -13.88
C ASP A 119 1.14 -2.87 -12.47
N LEU A 120 0.37 -1.95 -11.90
CA LEU A 120 -0.29 -2.15 -10.62
C LEU A 120 -1.80 -2.07 -10.78
N GLN A 121 -2.48 -2.96 -10.07
CA GLN A 121 -3.94 -2.98 -9.96
C GLN A 121 -4.34 -3.09 -8.49
N ILE A 122 -5.32 -2.28 -8.10
CA ILE A 122 -5.93 -2.31 -6.77
C ILE A 122 -7.38 -2.75 -6.90
N THR A 123 -7.81 -3.68 -6.06
CA THR A 123 -9.14 -4.28 -6.10
C THR A 123 -9.86 -4.02 -4.79
N ASP A 124 -11.02 -3.35 -4.84
CA ASP A 124 -11.83 -3.04 -3.66
C ASP A 124 -12.65 -4.26 -3.21
N TYR A 125 -11.96 -5.24 -2.61
CA TYR A 125 -12.59 -6.47 -2.16
C TYR A 125 -13.53 -6.26 -0.97
N THR A 126 -13.30 -5.22 -0.13
CA THR A 126 -14.22 -4.92 0.97
C THR A 126 -15.55 -4.36 0.46
N LYS A 127 -15.52 -3.55 -0.62
CA LYS A 127 -16.75 -3.14 -1.33
C LYS A 127 -17.47 -4.33 -1.97
N CYS A 128 -16.72 -5.23 -2.60
CA CYS A 128 -17.27 -6.47 -3.16
C CYS A 128 -17.97 -7.30 -2.07
N ALA A 129 -17.30 -7.50 -0.93
CA ALA A 129 -17.87 -8.21 0.22
C ALA A 129 -19.16 -7.53 0.70
N PHE A 130 -19.14 -6.21 0.88
CA PHE A 130 -20.30 -5.43 1.29
C PHE A 130 -21.49 -5.58 0.33
N ASP A 131 -21.27 -5.48 -0.98
CA ASP A 131 -22.33 -5.62 -1.98
C ASP A 131 -22.93 -7.02 -2.04
N LEU A 132 -22.15 -8.04 -1.65
CA LEU A 132 -22.58 -9.43 -1.54
C LEU A 132 -23.17 -9.78 -0.17
N GLY A 133 -23.22 -8.85 0.78
CA GLY A 133 -23.67 -9.11 2.15
C GLY A 133 -22.74 -10.04 2.93
N LEU A 134 -21.43 -9.99 2.63
CA LEU A 134 -20.38 -10.76 3.29
C LEU A 134 -19.45 -9.82 4.07
N THR A 135 -18.77 -10.35 5.07
CA THR A 135 -17.57 -9.71 5.62
C THR A 135 -16.36 -9.91 4.70
N PRO A 136 -15.33 -9.04 4.78
CA PRO A 136 -14.10 -9.21 4.00
C PRO A 136 -13.44 -10.58 4.18
N LYS A 137 -13.36 -11.06 5.43
CA LYS A 137 -12.81 -12.39 5.75
C LYS A 137 -13.64 -13.52 5.13
N GLU A 138 -14.97 -13.43 5.16
CA GLU A 138 -15.84 -14.42 4.51
C GLU A 138 -15.68 -14.41 2.99
N LEU A 139 -15.53 -13.24 2.36
CA LEU A 139 -15.26 -13.15 0.93
C LEU A 139 -13.96 -13.87 0.58
N LEU A 140 -12.87 -13.62 1.31
CA LEU A 140 -11.58 -14.27 1.05
C LEU A 140 -11.60 -15.79 1.27
N VAL A 141 -12.45 -16.29 2.18
CA VAL A 141 -12.63 -17.74 2.39
C VAL A 141 -13.48 -18.36 1.27
N LYS A 142 -14.61 -17.75 0.92
CA LYS A 142 -15.58 -18.29 -0.05
C LYS A 142 -15.14 -18.09 -1.50
N HIS A 143 -14.42 -17.01 -1.76
CA HIS A 143 -14.00 -16.54 -3.07
C HIS A 143 -12.52 -16.19 -3.03
N ASN A 144 -11.70 -17.16 -2.61
CA ASN A 144 -10.27 -16.94 -2.48
C ASN A 144 -9.70 -16.51 -3.85
N PRO A 145 -9.13 -15.29 -3.96
CA PRO A 145 -8.64 -14.71 -5.23
C PRO A 145 -7.46 -15.48 -5.81
N MET A 146 -6.87 -16.42 -5.06
CA MET A 146 -5.87 -17.35 -5.57
C MET A 146 -6.44 -18.38 -6.56
N PHE A 147 -7.77 -18.53 -6.69
CA PHE A 147 -8.40 -19.40 -7.68
C PHE A 147 -9.11 -18.59 -8.78
N GLN A 148 -8.94 -19.01 -10.04
CA GLN A 148 -9.34 -18.21 -11.21
C GLN A 148 -10.86 -17.91 -11.29
N SER A 149 -11.72 -18.84 -10.88
CA SER A 149 -13.18 -18.62 -10.85
C SER A 149 -13.63 -17.60 -9.80
N SER A 150 -12.80 -17.32 -8.80
CA SER A 150 -13.07 -16.31 -7.77
C SER A 150 -12.59 -14.91 -8.18
N PHE A 151 -11.79 -14.79 -9.24
CA PHE A 151 -11.29 -13.51 -9.73
C PHE A 151 -12.38 -12.72 -10.48
N GLU A 152 -13.28 -13.41 -11.17
CA GLU A 152 -14.32 -12.77 -12.01
C GLU A 152 -15.29 -11.90 -11.20
N ILE A 153 -15.55 -12.23 -9.93
CA ILE A 153 -16.42 -11.41 -9.08
C ILE A 153 -15.76 -10.11 -8.61
N LEU A 154 -14.41 -10.06 -8.67
CA LEU A 154 -13.59 -8.94 -8.23
C LEU A 154 -13.21 -8.00 -9.38
N GLU A 155 -13.25 -8.48 -10.62
CA GLU A 155 -13.01 -7.70 -11.85
C GLU A 155 -13.71 -6.35 -11.84
N PRO A 156 -15.02 -6.24 -11.53
CA PRO A 156 -15.68 -4.94 -11.53
C PRO A 156 -15.12 -3.98 -10.47
N TYR A 157 -14.59 -4.50 -9.36
CA TYR A 157 -14.05 -3.71 -8.26
C TYR A 157 -12.56 -3.37 -8.46
N SER A 158 -11.99 -3.68 -9.62
CA SER A 158 -10.57 -3.54 -9.90
C SER A 158 -10.25 -2.25 -10.65
N THR A 159 -9.24 -1.54 -10.18
CA THR A 159 -8.73 -0.30 -10.78
C THR A 159 -7.27 -0.49 -11.15
N ARG A 160 -6.96 -0.41 -12.46
CA ARG A 160 -5.57 -0.26 -12.91
C ARG A 160 -5.07 1.12 -12.49
N VAL A 161 -3.90 1.18 -11.86
CA VAL A 161 -3.31 2.44 -11.39
C VAL A 161 -2.88 3.29 -12.59
N PRO A 162 -3.50 4.46 -12.85
CA PRO A 162 -3.32 5.17 -14.13
C PRO A 162 -2.05 6.04 -14.18
N CYS A 163 -1.41 6.28 -13.04
CA CYS A 163 -0.26 7.18 -12.91
C CYS A 163 1.01 6.48 -12.40
N PHE A 164 1.07 5.14 -12.48
CA PHE A 164 2.27 4.42 -12.12
C PHE A 164 3.37 4.66 -13.18
N SER A 165 4.57 5.00 -12.74
CA SER A 165 5.70 5.37 -13.59
C SER A 165 6.96 4.65 -13.12
N LYS A 166 7.66 4.03 -14.07
CA LYS A 166 8.94 3.38 -13.81
C LYS A 166 10.13 4.35 -13.73
N THR A 167 9.95 5.60 -14.15
CA THR A 167 11.05 6.58 -14.23
C THR A 167 11.14 7.48 -13.01
N ASN A 168 10.11 7.47 -12.15
CA ASN A 168 10.01 8.36 -11.00
C ASN A 168 10.00 7.53 -9.72
N TYR A 169 10.44 8.16 -8.63
CA TYR A 169 10.17 7.65 -7.30
C TYR A 169 8.68 7.80 -6.99
N GLN A 170 8.03 6.73 -6.53
CA GLN A 170 6.60 6.74 -6.26
C GLN A 170 6.24 6.06 -4.96
N ILE A 171 5.38 6.69 -4.15
CA ILE A 171 4.82 6.10 -2.94
C ILE A 171 3.40 5.65 -3.22
N ILE A 172 3.06 4.41 -2.87
CA ILE A 172 1.72 3.89 -2.94
C ILE A 172 1.28 3.51 -1.54
N CYS A 173 0.18 4.12 -1.10
CA CYS A 173 -0.48 3.73 0.13
C CYS A 173 -1.67 2.86 -0.19
N ILE A 174 -1.77 1.70 0.45
CA ILE A 174 -2.79 0.68 0.18
C ILE A 174 -3.41 0.28 1.50
N ASN A 175 -4.71 0.52 1.67
CA ASN A 175 -5.43 0.03 2.84
C ASN A 175 -5.43 -1.49 2.82
N ASN A 176 -4.75 -2.09 3.79
CA ASN A 176 -4.54 -3.53 3.93
C ASN A 176 -5.43 -4.10 5.05
N SER A 177 -6.52 -3.39 5.38
CA SER A 177 -7.48 -3.80 6.39
C SER A 177 -8.26 -5.05 5.97
N SER A 178 -8.61 -5.87 6.96
CA SER A 178 -9.59 -6.96 6.84
C SER A 178 -10.78 -6.81 7.78
N ALA A 179 -10.94 -5.63 8.39
CA ALA A 179 -12.05 -5.32 9.28
C ALA A 179 -13.40 -5.29 8.53
N GLY A 180 -14.45 -5.79 9.17
CA GLY A 180 -15.81 -5.72 8.64
C GLY A 180 -16.34 -4.29 8.57
N TYR A 181 -17.20 -4.00 7.60
CA TYR A 181 -17.92 -2.73 7.54
C TYR A 181 -18.94 -2.61 8.68
N SER A 182 -18.96 -1.46 9.35
CA SER A 182 -19.98 -1.11 10.36
C SER A 182 -20.20 0.39 10.35
N SER A 183 -21.46 0.82 10.29
CA SER A 183 -21.83 2.23 10.42
C SER A 183 -21.83 2.70 11.88
N LEU A 184 -21.87 1.78 12.85
CA LEU A 184 -21.89 2.09 14.29
C LEU A 184 -20.48 2.12 14.87
N GLU A 185 -19.61 1.26 14.37
CA GLU A 185 -18.21 1.13 14.80
C GLU A 185 -17.32 1.16 13.55
N PRO A 186 -17.12 2.35 12.93
CA PRO A 186 -16.38 2.46 11.68
C PRO A 186 -14.96 1.94 11.83
N ALA A 187 -14.56 1.06 10.91
CA ALA A 187 -13.22 0.51 10.80
C ALA A 187 -12.72 0.68 9.37
N TRP A 188 -11.40 0.66 9.19
CA TRP A 188 -10.80 0.80 7.87
C TRP A 188 -11.30 -0.25 6.87
N GLN A 189 -11.58 0.17 5.64
CA GLN A 189 -12.07 -0.70 4.57
C GLN A 189 -10.97 -0.93 3.52
N GLY A 190 -10.41 -2.14 3.54
CA GLY A 190 -9.22 -2.52 2.79
C GLY A 190 -9.43 -2.80 1.31
N THR A 191 -8.32 -3.01 0.63
CA THR A 191 -8.19 -3.34 -0.79
C THR A 191 -7.18 -4.48 -0.96
N LEU A 192 -7.27 -5.20 -2.07
CA LEU A 192 -6.22 -6.12 -2.51
C LEU A 192 -5.32 -5.41 -3.51
N HIS A 193 -4.09 -5.88 -3.63
CA HIS A 193 -3.16 -5.34 -4.61
C HIS A 193 -2.53 -6.45 -5.46
N THR A 194 -2.20 -6.07 -6.69
CA THR A 194 -1.63 -6.94 -7.71
C THR A 194 -0.54 -6.16 -8.42
N ALA A 195 0.63 -6.80 -8.61
CA ALA A 195 1.70 -6.30 -9.44
C ALA A 195 1.91 -7.26 -10.60
N THR A 196 1.84 -6.74 -11.83
CA THR A 196 2.16 -7.51 -13.04
C THR A 196 3.50 -7.03 -13.55
N ILE A 197 4.47 -7.93 -13.64
CA ILE A 197 5.78 -7.65 -14.23
C ILE A 197 5.69 -8.04 -15.69
N LEU A 198 5.78 -7.04 -16.58
CA LEU A 198 5.53 -7.22 -18.01
C LEU A 198 6.73 -7.88 -18.71
N THR A 199 7.92 -7.40 -18.35
CA THR A 199 9.20 -7.88 -18.89
C THR A 199 10.20 -7.96 -17.73
N PRO A 200 10.29 -9.11 -17.03
CA PRO A 200 11.29 -9.28 -15.96
C PRO A 200 12.69 -9.28 -16.56
N ASP A 201 13.65 -8.74 -15.82
CA ASP A 201 15.06 -8.65 -16.20
C ASP A 201 15.93 -8.87 -14.95
N GLU A 202 16.58 -10.04 -14.85
CA GLU A 202 17.40 -10.41 -13.69
C GLU A 202 18.71 -9.61 -13.58
N ASP A 203 19.11 -8.89 -14.65
CA ASP A 203 20.28 -8.00 -14.65
C ASP A 203 19.94 -6.60 -14.11
N GLU A 204 18.65 -6.26 -14.04
CA GLU A 204 18.13 -5.00 -13.51
C GLU A 204 17.53 -5.16 -12.12
N ARG A 205 17.35 -4.05 -11.40
CA ARG A 205 16.68 -4.06 -10.07
C ARG A 205 15.33 -3.38 -10.15
N ARG A 206 14.34 -3.94 -9.46
CA ARG A 206 13.04 -3.32 -9.18
C ARG A 206 12.87 -3.17 -7.68
N VAL A 207 13.47 -2.12 -7.15
CA VAL A 207 13.55 -1.89 -5.70
C VAL A 207 12.24 -1.37 -5.15
N ILE A 208 11.73 -2.06 -4.13
CA ILE A 208 10.56 -1.69 -3.34
C ILE A 208 10.97 -1.47 -1.89
N ASN A 209 10.60 -0.31 -1.37
CA ASN A 209 10.69 0.06 0.03
C ASN A 209 9.31 -0.20 0.67
N SER A 210 9.17 -1.16 1.55
CA SER A 210 7.87 -1.53 2.13
C SER A 210 7.82 -1.22 3.61
N THR A 211 6.76 -0.55 4.05
CA THR A 211 6.42 -0.46 5.47
C THR A 211 4.97 -0.86 5.68
N MET A 212 4.72 -1.64 6.74
CA MET A 212 3.37 -1.94 7.22
C MET A 212 3.08 -1.08 8.44
N ILE A 213 1.92 -0.43 8.44
CA ILE A 213 1.54 0.54 9.47
C ILE A 213 0.16 0.17 10.01
N ALA A 214 -0.01 0.13 11.33
CA ALA A 214 -1.26 -0.26 11.97
C ALA A 214 -1.83 0.82 12.89
N SER A 215 -3.16 0.85 12.96
CA SER A 215 -3.91 1.66 13.94
C SER A 215 -3.90 0.95 15.30
N VAL A 216 -3.40 1.63 16.34
CA VAL A 216 -3.24 1.07 17.69
C VAL A 216 -3.55 2.12 18.76
N PRO A 217 -3.79 1.74 20.03
CA PRO A 217 -3.99 2.72 21.10
C PRO A 217 -2.87 3.77 21.17
N LYS A 218 -3.23 5.01 21.51
CA LYS A 218 -2.25 6.09 21.66
C LYS A 218 -1.22 5.75 22.73
N GLY A 219 0.05 6.02 22.44
CA GLY A 219 1.18 5.70 23.32
C GLY A 219 1.76 4.30 23.12
N THR A 220 1.16 3.47 22.26
CA THR A 220 1.80 2.23 21.81
C THR A 220 3.05 2.57 20.97
N PRO A 221 4.23 2.01 21.29
CA PRO A 221 5.44 2.23 20.50
C PRO A 221 5.39 1.45 19.17
N ASP A 222 6.26 1.82 18.22
CA ASP A 222 6.50 1.01 17.02
C ASP A 222 6.92 -0.41 17.42
N THR A 223 6.49 -1.42 16.63
CA THR A 223 6.86 -2.83 16.87
C THR A 223 8.31 -3.11 16.48
N ILE A 224 8.84 -2.31 15.55
CA ILE A 224 10.25 -2.32 15.16
C ILE A 224 11.00 -1.21 15.87
N ASP A 225 12.25 -1.49 16.24
CA ASP A 225 13.10 -0.54 16.94
C ASP A 225 13.50 0.65 16.07
N ALA A 226 13.80 1.78 16.71
CA ALA A 226 14.29 2.98 16.03
C ALA A 226 15.58 2.73 15.23
N SER A 227 16.43 1.77 15.65
CA SER A 227 17.61 1.35 14.89
C SER A 227 17.25 0.75 13.53
N VAL A 228 16.20 -0.08 13.47
CA VAL A 228 15.71 -0.69 12.23
C VAL A 228 15.14 0.38 11.29
N LEU A 229 14.42 1.36 11.83
CA LEU A 229 13.92 2.49 11.04
C LEU A 229 15.06 3.39 10.52
N ASN A 230 16.09 3.62 11.32
CA ASN A 230 17.28 4.35 10.90
C ASN A 230 18.06 3.60 9.82
N GLU A 231 18.21 2.29 9.97
CA GLU A 231 18.82 1.41 8.95
C GLU A 231 18.00 1.46 7.67
N PHE A 232 16.69 1.24 7.73
CA PHE A 232 15.79 1.39 6.57
C PHE A 232 16.01 2.74 5.90
N ALA A 233 15.99 3.84 6.63
CA ALA A 233 16.13 5.19 6.07
C ALA A 233 17.47 5.45 5.37
N SER A 234 18.54 4.71 5.68
CA SER A 234 19.90 5.07 5.27
C SER A 234 20.68 3.98 4.54
N THR A 235 20.21 2.73 4.56
CA THR A 235 20.92 1.60 3.97
C THR A 235 21.04 1.70 2.44
N SER A 236 22.18 1.24 1.91
CA SER A 236 22.41 0.97 0.48
C SER A 236 21.93 -0.43 0.07
N ALA A 237 21.83 -1.34 1.05
CA ALA A 237 21.56 -2.75 0.79
C ALA A 237 20.16 -2.99 0.22
N VAL A 238 20.05 -3.94 -0.70
CA VAL A 238 18.79 -4.40 -1.29
C VAL A 238 18.67 -5.90 -1.04
N ARG A 239 17.66 -6.31 -0.26
CA ARG A 239 17.42 -7.74 -0.04
C ARG A 239 16.79 -8.36 -1.28
N ARG A 240 17.19 -9.56 -1.68
CA ARG A 240 16.57 -10.26 -2.82
C ARG A 240 15.50 -11.23 -2.33
N ARG A 241 14.22 -10.96 -2.63
CA ARG A 241 13.14 -11.93 -2.39
C ARG A 241 12.93 -12.78 -3.64
N GLY A 242 13.44 -14.00 -3.64
CA GLY A 242 12.95 -15.05 -4.54
C GLY A 242 11.98 -15.93 -3.75
N TYR A 243 10.70 -16.01 -4.16
CA TYR A 243 9.78 -16.95 -3.52
C TYR A 243 10.17 -18.42 -3.82
N ASP A 244 10.99 -18.65 -4.86
CA ASP A 244 11.42 -19.98 -5.33
C ASP A 244 12.93 -20.23 -5.29
N LYS A 245 13.76 -19.28 -4.84
CA LYS A 245 15.23 -19.42 -4.83
C LYS A 245 15.79 -19.27 -3.40
N PRO A 246 16.38 -20.32 -2.80
CA PRO A 246 17.09 -20.18 -1.54
C PRO A 246 18.35 -19.34 -1.79
N HIS A 247 18.38 -18.15 -1.20
CA HIS A 247 19.56 -17.27 -1.08
C HIS A 247 20.15 -16.81 -2.43
N LEU A 248 19.57 -15.75 -2.99
CA LEU A 248 20.43 -14.80 -3.70
C LEU A 248 21.10 -13.95 -2.61
N ASP A 249 22.44 -13.84 -2.66
CA ASP A 249 23.20 -13.07 -1.68
C ASP A 249 22.64 -11.64 -1.63
N ASP A 250 22.43 -11.12 -0.42
CA ASP A 250 22.09 -9.72 -0.20
C ASP A 250 23.27 -8.87 -0.72
N ASP A 251 22.99 -7.85 -1.52
CA ASP A 251 24.02 -6.92 -1.98
C ASP A 251 24.21 -5.85 -0.89
N ASP A 252 25.45 -5.71 -0.37
CA ASP A 252 25.89 -4.63 0.55
C ASP A 252 25.78 -3.22 -0.09
#